data_AF-A0A965JPG1-F1
#
_entry.id   AF-A0A965JPG1-F1
#
_cell.length_a   1.000
_cell.length_b   1.000
_cell.length_c   1.000
_cell.angle_alpha   90.00
_cell.angle_beta   90.00
_cell.angle_gamma   90.00
#
_symmetry.space_group_name_H-M   'P 1'
#
loop_
_entity.id
_entity.type
_entity.pdbx_description
1 polymer ?
#
loop_
_entity_poly.entity_id
_entity_poly.type
_entity_poly.pdbx_seq_one_letter_code
_entity_poly.pdbx_strand_id
1 'polypeptide(L)'
;NYEFQVIDGFQWEEKITSTLLGLGFTNDDMQKSLNTFSGGWKMRAELARILVNEPDIILLDEPTNHLDIISIGWLETYLQKFDGAVIIISHDRLFLDNVTKRTLEISLAKVFDFPYAYSKYKEVRAEELDRLGQAKKQQEKEIKQTELLINKFRAKSSKASFAQSLIKKLEKTERIEVESDSVAKMKLTFPLSVQPGKWVLELEGLGKSYGEKKLFKEIGITVGRGEKIALLGPNGVGKSTLLKAIMKEIDYSGIVEYGHNVNVTYFAQDQAEKLDVSKTVFDTVDDIAKGEMRKDLRSILGTFLFSGEDVDKKVSVLSGGERTRLALCQLLLSPSNFLILDEPTNHLDIQSKDVLKKALQSYQGTFVVV
;
A
#
# COMPACT_ATOMS: atom_id res chain seq x y z
N ASN A 1 46.33 -1.30 20.73
CA ASN A 1 45.30 -1.07 19.70
C ASN A 1 45.17 0.41 19.34
N TYR A 2 46.27 1.07 18.98
CA TYR A 2 46.24 2.46 18.50
C TYR A 2 45.94 2.51 16.99
N GLU A 3 46.36 1.49 16.23
CA GLU A 3 46.05 1.36 14.79
C GLU A 3 44.55 1.08 14.52
N PHE A 4 43.89 0.25 15.35
CA PHE A 4 42.43 0.03 15.27
C PHE A 4 41.62 1.29 15.59
N GLN A 5 42.17 2.22 16.37
CA GLN A 5 41.50 3.48 16.74
C GLN A 5 41.64 4.59 15.69
N VAL A 6 42.65 4.53 14.81
CA VAL A 6 43.00 5.67 13.93
C VAL A 6 42.67 5.42 12.46
N ILE A 7 42.66 4.17 11.98
CA ILE A 7 42.33 3.90 10.56
C ILE A 7 40.90 3.35 10.46
N ASP A 8 40.58 2.28 11.19
CA ASP A 8 39.23 1.71 11.17
C ASP A 8 38.20 2.64 11.82
N GLY A 9 38.56 3.33 12.91
CA GLY A 9 37.65 4.25 13.62
C GLY A 9 37.18 5.45 12.78
N PHE A 10 38.09 6.06 12.01
CA PHE A 10 37.75 7.20 11.14
C PHE A 10 36.93 6.77 9.93
N GLN A 11 37.26 5.63 9.32
CA GLN A 11 36.45 5.06 8.25
C GLN A 11 35.05 4.68 8.75
N TRP A 12 34.95 4.20 10.00
CA TRP A 12 33.68 3.87 10.62
C TRP A 12 32.82 5.11 10.87
N GLU A 13 33.40 6.20 11.39
CA GLU A 13 32.68 7.45 11.62
C GLU A 13 32.19 8.05 10.30
N GLU A 14 33.04 8.11 9.27
CA GLU A 14 32.67 8.58 7.92
C GLU A 14 31.54 7.72 7.31
N LYS A 15 31.60 6.41 7.52
CA LYS A 15 30.56 5.47 7.07
C LYS A 15 29.23 5.68 7.80
N ILE A 16 29.27 5.87 9.12
CA ILE A 16 28.07 6.19 9.92
C ILE A 16 27.45 7.48 9.41
N THR A 17 28.26 8.53 9.28
CA THR A 17 27.82 9.85 8.82
C THR A 17 27.23 9.76 7.42
N SER A 18 27.91 9.16 6.46
CA SER A 18 27.42 9.02 5.07
C SER A 18 26.14 8.19 4.98
N THR A 19 26.02 7.11 5.76
CA THR A 19 24.80 6.29 5.84
C THR A 19 23.63 7.09 6.42
N LEU A 20 23.85 7.80 7.52
CA LEU A 20 22.81 8.62 8.16
C LEU A 20 22.39 9.79 7.25
N LEU A 21 23.33 10.48 6.61
CA LEU A 21 23.03 11.54 5.63
C LEU A 21 22.22 10.99 4.45
N GLY A 22 22.58 9.81 3.94
CA GLY A 22 21.86 9.13 2.87
C GLY A 22 20.41 8.77 3.21
N LEU A 23 20.15 8.44 4.48
CA LEU A 23 18.81 8.22 5.01
C LEU A 23 18.10 9.51 5.47
N GLY A 24 18.69 10.67 5.17
CA GLY A 24 18.07 11.99 5.35
C GLY A 24 18.33 12.67 6.69
N PHE A 25 19.18 12.12 7.57
CA PHE A 25 19.59 12.84 8.79
C PHE A 25 20.46 14.05 8.46
N THR A 26 20.37 15.10 9.28
CA THR A 26 21.30 16.24 9.20
C THR A 26 22.44 16.08 10.22
N ASN A 27 23.53 16.85 10.05
CA ASN A 27 24.63 16.85 11.03
C ASN A 27 24.16 17.23 12.44
N ASP A 28 23.21 18.16 12.56
CA ASP A 28 22.63 18.56 13.85
C ASP A 28 21.79 17.43 14.48
N ASP A 29 21.17 16.59 13.66
CA ASP A 29 20.37 15.46 14.14
C ASP A 29 21.24 14.37 14.78
N MET A 30 22.49 14.21 14.32
CA MET A 30 23.42 13.21 14.85
C MET A 30 23.81 13.46 16.31
N GLN A 31 23.66 14.70 16.80
CA GLN A 31 23.93 15.04 18.20
C GLN A 31 22.71 14.91 19.12
N LYS A 32 21.52 14.65 18.56
CA LYS A 32 20.28 14.54 19.33
C LYS A 32 20.06 13.13 19.86
N SER A 33 19.42 13.03 21.02
CA SER A 33 19.02 11.73 21.56
C SER A 33 17.98 11.06 20.66
N LEU A 34 18.12 9.75 20.42
CA LEU A 34 17.13 8.97 19.65
C LEU A 34 15.69 9.12 20.18
N ASN A 35 15.52 9.40 21.47
CA ASN A 35 14.20 9.58 22.09
C ASN A 35 13.43 10.81 21.58
N THR A 36 14.11 11.81 21.00
CA THR A 36 13.46 13.01 20.46
C THR A 36 12.92 12.82 19.04
N PHE A 37 13.27 11.70 18.38
CA PHE A 37 12.85 11.40 17.02
C PHE A 37 11.49 10.69 16.97
N SER A 38 10.74 10.91 15.90
CA SER A 38 9.50 10.15 15.64
C SER A 38 9.81 8.68 15.32
N GLY A 39 8.79 7.82 15.33
CA GLY A 39 8.96 6.39 15.04
C GLY A 39 9.66 6.10 13.70
N GLY A 40 9.29 6.83 12.64
CA GLY A 40 9.93 6.66 11.32
C GLY A 40 11.42 7.03 11.32
N TRP A 41 11.80 8.11 12.02
CA TRP A 41 13.22 8.47 12.17
C TRP A 41 14.00 7.46 13.01
N LYS A 42 13.38 6.89 14.06
CA LYS A 42 14.00 5.79 14.82
C LYS A 42 14.23 4.56 13.94
N MET A 43 13.26 4.20 13.10
CA MET A 43 13.40 3.10 12.14
C MET A 43 14.55 3.36 11.15
N ARG A 44 14.70 4.60 10.66
CA ARG A 44 15.84 4.99 9.80
C ARG A 44 17.19 4.85 10.52
N ALA A 45 17.27 5.23 11.79
CA ALA A 45 18.49 5.06 12.59
C ALA A 45 18.82 3.56 12.80
N GLU A 46 17.80 2.73 13.03
CA GLU A 46 17.95 1.28 13.12
C GLU A 46 18.43 0.67 11.79
N LEU A 47 17.87 1.12 10.67
CA LEU A 47 18.34 0.75 9.34
C LEU A 47 19.81 1.15 9.14
N ALA A 48 20.18 2.39 9.47
CA ALA A 48 21.57 2.83 9.41
C ALA A 48 22.50 1.92 10.22
N ARG A 49 22.09 1.54 11.44
CA ARG A 49 22.87 0.64 12.30
C ARG A 49 23.11 -0.72 11.64
N ILE A 50 22.09 -1.28 10.98
CA ILE A 50 22.22 -2.56 10.26
C ILE A 50 23.17 -2.41 9.07
N LEU A 51 23.01 -1.36 8.26
CA LEU A 51 23.81 -1.15 7.05
C LEU A 51 25.29 -0.91 7.38
N VAL A 52 25.60 -0.11 8.41
CA VAL A 52 26.97 0.20 8.82
C VAL A 52 27.74 -1.06 9.26
N ASN A 53 27.05 -2.03 9.88
CA ASN A 53 27.67 -3.25 10.39
C ASN A 53 28.06 -4.26 9.31
N GLU A 54 27.75 -4.03 8.03
CA GLU A 54 28.11 -4.92 6.91
C GLU A 54 27.88 -6.42 7.20
N PRO A 55 26.64 -6.82 7.56
CA PRO A 55 26.35 -8.24 7.78
C PRO A 55 26.50 -9.02 6.46
N ASP A 56 26.69 -10.34 6.53
CA ASP A 56 26.69 -11.17 5.31
C ASP A 56 25.28 -11.28 4.68
N ILE A 57 24.24 -11.15 5.52
CA ILE A 57 22.84 -11.27 5.13
C ILE A 57 22.02 -10.15 5.79
N ILE A 58 21.25 -9.44 4.98
CA ILE A 58 20.28 -8.44 5.45
C ILE A 58 18.86 -8.95 5.18
N LEU A 59 18.02 -8.91 6.21
CA LEU A 59 16.58 -9.14 6.12
C LEU A 59 15.86 -7.81 6.35
N LEU A 60 15.13 -7.32 5.36
CA LEU A 60 14.39 -6.05 5.43
C LEU A 60 12.90 -6.31 5.27
N ASP A 61 12.11 -5.85 6.24
CA ASP A 61 10.65 -5.88 6.19
C ASP A 61 10.12 -4.46 5.94
N GLU A 62 9.55 -4.24 4.74
CA GLU A 62 9.05 -2.96 4.23
C GLU A 62 9.99 -1.76 4.49
N PRO A 63 11.27 -1.80 4.05
CA PRO A 63 12.27 -0.80 4.39
C PRO A 63 11.99 0.58 3.76
N THR A 64 11.15 0.64 2.74
CA THR A 64 10.73 1.88 2.07
C THR A 64 9.68 2.65 2.86
N ASN A 65 9.01 2.01 3.83
CA ASN A 65 8.02 2.69 4.64
C ASN A 65 8.68 3.82 5.43
N HIS A 66 8.02 4.98 5.46
CA HIS A 66 8.52 6.18 6.13
C HIS A 66 9.83 6.76 5.53
N LEU A 67 10.28 6.28 4.38
CA LEU A 67 11.33 6.91 3.58
C LEU A 67 10.73 7.89 2.58
N ASP A 68 11.38 9.04 2.41
CA ASP A 68 11.07 9.96 1.31
C ASP A 68 11.75 9.48 0.02
N ILE A 69 11.29 9.99 -1.12
CA ILE A 69 11.77 9.59 -2.45
C ILE A 69 13.30 9.67 -2.61
N ILE A 70 13.96 10.63 -1.94
CA ILE A 70 15.41 10.81 -2.00
C ILE A 70 16.09 9.68 -1.22
N SER A 71 15.62 9.41 0.00
CA SER A 71 16.13 8.36 0.87
C SER A 71 15.91 6.96 0.26
N ILE A 72 14.79 6.74 -0.44
CA ILE A 72 14.53 5.50 -1.18
C ILE A 72 15.59 5.30 -2.28
N GLY A 73 15.84 6.32 -3.12
CA GLY A 73 16.85 6.22 -4.18
C GLY A 73 18.27 5.99 -3.67
N TRP A 74 18.61 6.57 -2.50
CA TRP A 74 19.87 6.27 -1.83
C TRP A 74 19.94 4.81 -1.38
N LEU A 75 18.89 4.30 -0.72
CA LEU A 75 18.83 2.91 -0.25
C LEU A 75 18.91 1.91 -1.42
N GLU A 76 18.23 2.19 -2.54
CA GLU A 76 18.35 1.39 -3.77
C GLU A 76 19.81 1.28 -4.22
N THR A 77 20.48 2.43 -4.33
CA THR A 77 21.89 2.49 -4.76
C THR A 77 22.81 1.74 -3.79
N TYR A 78 22.53 1.83 -2.49
CA TYR A 78 23.30 1.12 -1.46
C TYR A 78 23.12 -0.40 -1.60
N LEU A 79 21.87 -0.88 -1.64
CA LEU A 79 21.58 -2.31 -1.69
C LEU A 79 22.01 -2.97 -3.00
N GLN A 80 22.03 -2.23 -4.11
CA GLN A 80 22.57 -2.71 -5.39
C GLN A 80 24.07 -3.01 -5.35
N LYS A 81 24.83 -2.29 -4.52
CA LYS A 81 26.29 -2.43 -4.37
C LYS A 81 26.68 -3.31 -3.18
N PHE A 82 25.70 -3.79 -2.43
CA PHE A 82 25.95 -4.61 -1.26
C PHE A 82 26.43 -6.01 -1.69
N ASP A 83 27.58 -6.42 -1.17
CA ASP A 83 28.24 -7.68 -1.56
C ASP A 83 27.58 -8.93 -0.95
N GLY A 84 26.78 -8.77 0.10
CA GLY A 84 26.07 -9.86 0.78
C GLY A 84 24.73 -10.23 0.15
N ALA A 85 23.98 -11.11 0.83
CA ALA A 85 22.62 -11.47 0.42
C ALA A 85 21.59 -10.52 1.05
N VAL A 86 20.62 -10.05 0.26
CA VAL A 86 19.51 -9.22 0.77
C VAL A 86 18.20 -9.95 0.51
N ILE A 87 17.39 -10.13 1.56
CA ILE A 87 16.00 -10.59 1.47
C ILE A 87 15.12 -9.41 1.84
N ILE A 88 14.20 -9.05 0.95
CA ILE A 88 13.36 -7.86 1.08
C ILE A 88 11.90 -8.28 0.97
N ILE A 89 11.09 -7.83 1.93
CA ILE A 89 9.63 -7.77 1.82
C ILE A 89 9.29 -6.31 1.49
N SER A 90 8.56 -6.07 0.40
CA SER A 90 8.14 -4.72 0.04
C SER A 90 6.86 -4.72 -0.80
N HIS A 91 6.07 -3.66 -0.64
CA HIS A 91 4.96 -3.32 -1.52
C HIS A 91 5.32 -2.26 -2.56
N ASP A 92 6.59 -1.88 -2.71
CA ASP A 92 7.07 -0.98 -3.77
C ASP A 92 7.65 -1.78 -4.94
N ARG A 93 6.94 -1.72 -6.08
CA ARG A 93 7.30 -2.48 -7.29
C ARG A 93 8.60 -2.00 -7.92
N LEU A 94 8.82 -0.68 -7.95
CA LEU A 94 10.01 -0.11 -8.58
C LEU A 94 11.24 -0.42 -7.74
N PHE A 95 11.12 -0.30 -6.42
CA PHE A 95 12.17 -0.69 -5.49
C PHE A 95 12.55 -2.18 -5.64
N LEU A 96 11.55 -3.07 -5.69
CA LEU A 96 11.79 -4.50 -5.90
C LEU A 96 12.46 -4.78 -7.25
N ASP A 97 12.02 -4.12 -8.33
CA ASP A 97 12.62 -4.29 -9.65
C ASP A 97 14.07 -3.79 -9.73
N ASN A 98 14.36 -2.69 -9.03
CA ASN A 98 15.69 -2.08 -9.03
C ASN A 98 16.69 -2.85 -8.17
N VAL A 99 16.25 -3.44 -7.05
CA VAL A 99 17.14 -4.04 -6.05
C VAL A 99 17.23 -5.56 -6.17
N THR A 100 16.14 -6.23 -6.49
CA THR A 100 16.06 -7.70 -6.43
C THR A 100 16.30 -8.36 -7.78
N LYS A 101 16.82 -9.58 -7.76
CA LYS A 101 17.10 -10.40 -8.97
C LYS A 101 16.21 -11.65 -9.05
N ARG A 102 15.50 -11.97 -7.96
CA ARG A 102 14.74 -13.21 -7.74
C ARG A 102 13.54 -12.88 -6.85
N THR A 103 12.39 -13.48 -7.13
CA THR A 103 11.15 -13.28 -6.39
C THR A 103 10.71 -14.59 -5.76
N LEU A 104 10.40 -14.55 -4.46
CA LEU A 104 9.79 -15.65 -3.74
C LEU A 104 8.31 -15.34 -3.50
N GLU A 105 7.42 -16.16 -4.03
CA GLU A 105 5.98 -16.04 -3.81
C GLU A 105 5.55 -17.04 -2.72
N ILE A 106 4.89 -16.53 -1.68
CA ILE A 106 4.29 -17.37 -0.64
C ILE A 106 2.79 -17.45 -0.91
N SER A 107 2.30 -18.62 -1.30
CA SER A 107 0.91 -18.86 -1.72
C SER A 107 0.51 -20.29 -1.37
N LEU A 108 -0.75 -20.51 -0.94
CA LEU A 108 -1.28 -21.82 -0.56
C LEU A 108 -0.36 -22.62 0.39
N ALA A 109 0.23 -21.94 1.38
CA ALA A 109 1.21 -22.50 2.33
C ALA A 109 2.47 -23.13 1.66
N LYS A 110 2.79 -22.73 0.43
CA LYS A 110 3.98 -23.11 -0.34
C LYS A 110 4.80 -21.87 -0.70
N VAL A 111 6.08 -22.09 -0.99
CA VAL A 111 7.00 -21.07 -1.50
C VAL A 111 7.37 -21.43 -2.93
N PHE A 112 7.09 -20.52 -3.86
CA PHE A 112 7.46 -20.64 -5.26
C PHE A 112 8.65 -19.73 -5.54
N ASP A 113 9.67 -20.26 -6.22
CA ASP A 113 10.91 -19.56 -6.51
C ASP A 113 10.98 -19.17 -7.99
N PHE A 114 11.08 -17.87 -8.25
CA PHE A 114 11.18 -17.31 -9.59
C PHE A 114 12.49 -16.55 -9.74
N PRO A 115 13.40 -16.95 -10.65
CA PRO A 115 14.69 -16.30 -10.89
C PRO A 115 14.54 -14.99 -11.70
N TYR A 116 13.59 -14.16 -11.31
CA TYR A 116 13.23 -12.91 -11.96
C TYR A 116 12.92 -11.82 -10.93
N ALA A 117 13.23 -10.57 -11.28
CA ALA A 117 12.72 -9.39 -10.60
C ALA A 117 11.19 -9.31 -10.70
N TYR A 118 10.58 -8.47 -9.86
CA TYR A 118 9.14 -8.45 -9.59
C TYR A 118 8.27 -8.34 -10.84
N SER A 119 8.52 -7.36 -11.72
CA SER A 119 7.70 -7.13 -12.91
C SER A 119 7.73 -8.33 -13.86
N LYS A 120 8.91 -8.92 -14.09
CA LYS A 120 9.02 -10.09 -14.97
C LYS A 120 8.40 -11.33 -14.33
N TYR A 121 8.55 -11.51 -13.02
CA TYR A 121 7.86 -12.55 -12.27
C TYR A 121 6.34 -12.47 -12.46
N LYS A 122 5.74 -11.28 -12.35
CA LYS A 122 4.28 -11.11 -12.50
C LYS A 122 3.77 -11.54 -13.87
N GLU A 123 4.52 -11.29 -14.94
CA GLU A 123 4.18 -11.77 -16.29
C GLU A 123 4.18 -13.30 -16.36
N VAL A 124 5.30 -13.93 -15.96
CA VAL A 124 5.48 -15.38 -16.01
C VAL A 124 4.44 -16.09 -15.13
N ARG A 125 4.16 -15.53 -13.95
CA ARG A 125 3.16 -16.07 -13.03
C ARG A 125 1.75 -15.98 -13.60
N ALA A 126 1.41 -14.90 -14.30
CA ALA A 126 0.11 -14.77 -14.96
C ALA A 126 -0.09 -15.83 -16.06
N GLU A 127 0.95 -16.12 -16.85
CA GLU A 127 0.93 -17.19 -17.84
C GLU A 127 0.78 -18.58 -17.20
N GLU A 128 1.50 -18.83 -16.11
CA GLU A 128 1.40 -20.09 -15.35
C GLU A 128 0.00 -20.29 -14.77
N LEU A 129 -0.58 -19.25 -14.17
CA LEU A 129 -1.94 -19.26 -13.62
C LEU A 129 -2.99 -19.47 -14.71
N ASP A 130 -2.84 -18.86 -15.89
CA ASP A 130 -3.77 -19.10 -17.00
C ASP A 130 -3.71 -20.57 -17.46
N ARG A 131 -2.49 -21.12 -17.61
CA ARG A 131 -2.30 -22.53 -17.97
C ARG A 131 -2.91 -23.47 -16.93
N LEU A 132 -2.69 -23.21 -15.65
CA LEU A 132 -3.28 -23.98 -14.55
C LEU A 132 -4.81 -23.84 -14.53
N GLY A 133 -5.33 -22.63 -14.78
CA GLY A 133 -6.77 -22.36 -14.90
C GLY A 133 -7.43 -23.13 -16.03
N GLN A 134 -6.79 -23.22 -17.19
CA GLN A 134 -7.26 -24.04 -18.32
C GLN A 134 -7.23 -25.54 -17.98
N ALA A 135 -6.14 -26.01 -17.35
CA ALA A 135 -6.01 -27.40 -16.91
C ALA A 135 -7.09 -27.77 -15.88
N LYS A 136 -7.38 -26.89 -14.91
CA LYS A 136 -8.44 -27.06 -13.91
C LYS A 136 -9.81 -27.15 -14.58
N LYS A 137 -10.14 -26.25 -15.52
CA LYS A 137 -11.41 -26.30 -16.28
C LYS A 137 -11.56 -27.61 -17.05
N GLN A 138 -10.48 -28.13 -17.62
CA GLN A 138 -10.49 -29.42 -18.33
C GLN A 138 -10.69 -30.58 -17.35
N GLN A 139 -9.98 -30.59 -16.22
CA GLN A 139 -10.14 -31.58 -15.16
C GLN A 139 -11.58 -31.59 -14.60
N GLU A 140 -12.18 -30.42 -14.36
CA GLU A 140 -13.57 -30.30 -13.91
C GLU A 140 -14.58 -30.88 -14.92
N LYS A 141 -14.34 -30.68 -16.23
CA LYS A 141 -15.18 -31.29 -17.28
C LYS A 141 -15.07 -32.81 -17.26
N GLU A 142 -13.87 -33.35 -17.12
CA GLU A 142 -13.61 -34.79 -17.05
C GLU A 142 -14.22 -35.42 -15.79
N ILE A 143 -14.11 -34.74 -14.64
CA ILE A 143 -14.75 -35.13 -13.38
C ILE A 143 -16.27 -35.19 -13.57
N LYS A 144 -16.90 -34.13 -14.11
CA LYS A 144 -18.35 -34.11 -14.38
C LYS A 144 -18.79 -35.23 -15.31
N GLN A 145 -18.04 -35.49 -16.39
CA GLN A 145 -18.34 -36.60 -17.30
C GLN A 145 -18.23 -37.96 -16.60
N THR A 146 -17.20 -38.13 -15.76
CA THR A 146 -16.99 -39.36 -15.00
C THR A 146 -18.10 -39.58 -13.98
N GLU A 147 -18.54 -38.53 -13.28
CA GLU A 147 -19.68 -38.56 -12.35
C GLU A 147 -20.98 -38.95 -13.06
N LEU A 148 -21.24 -38.40 -14.24
CA LEU A 148 -22.41 -38.79 -15.06
C LEU A 148 -22.35 -40.28 -15.46
N LEU A 149 -21.18 -40.79 -15.84
CA LEU A 149 -20.99 -42.21 -16.15
C LEU A 149 -21.19 -43.09 -14.93
N ILE A 150 -20.65 -42.71 -13.77
CA ILE A 150 -20.86 -43.41 -12.49
C ILE A 150 -22.37 -43.50 -12.22
N ASN A 151 -23.08 -42.37 -12.25
CA ASN A 151 -24.52 -42.34 -11.99
C ASN A 151 -25.33 -43.19 -12.98
N LYS A 152 -24.95 -43.20 -14.26
CA LYS A 152 -25.62 -43.99 -15.31
C LYS A 152 -25.40 -45.49 -15.15
N PHE A 153 -24.21 -45.93 -14.75
CA PHE A 153 -23.86 -47.35 -14.66
C PHE A 153 -24.07 -47.97 -13.26
N ARG A 154 -24.23 -47.16 -12.22
CA ARG A 154 -24.53 -47.63 -10.85
C ARG A 154 -25.86 -48.39 -10.74
N ALA A 155 -26.83 -48.09 -11.61
CA ALA A 155 -28.14 -48.74 -11.63
C ALA A 155 -28.18 -50.09 -12.39
N LYS A 156 -27.11 -50.48 -13.11
CA LYS A 156 -27.05 -51.74 -13.89
C LYS A 156 -26.10 -52.74 -13.24
N SER A 157 -26.62 -53.90 -12.80
CA SER A 157 -25.83 -54.90 -12.05
C SER A 157 -24.61 -55.43 -12.83
N SER A 158 -24.70 -55.53 -14.16
CA SER A 158 -23.60 -56.01 -15.02
C SER A 158 -22.42 -55.04 -15.18
N LYS A 159 -22.58 -53.77 -14.78
CA LYS A 159 -21.55 -52.71 -14.92
C LYS A 159 -21.14 -52.11 -13.57
N ALA A 160 -21.52 -52.74 -12.45
CA ALA A 160 -21.25 -52.26 -11.10
C ALA A 160 -19.74 -52.20 -10.78
N SER A 161 -18.95 -53.19 -11.22
CA SER A 161 -17.48 -53.20 -11.05
C SER A 161 -16.79 -52.06 -11.81
N PHE A 162 -17.33 -51.68 -12.97
CA PHE A 162 -16.85 -50.55 -13.77
C PHE A 162 -17.18 -49.20 -13.11
N ALA A 163 -18.38 -49.05 -12.52
CA ALA A 163 -18.71 -47.85 -11.75
C ALA A 163 -17.82 -47.72 -10.50
N GLN A 164 -17.52 -48.82 -9.80
CA GLN A 164 -16.61 -48.82 -8.65
C GLN A 164 -15.17 -48.46 -9.01
N SER A 165 -14.66 -48.87 -10.18
CA SER A 165 -13.30 -48.50 -10.60
C SER A 165 -13.18 -47.00 -10.92
N LEU A 166 -14.22 -46.40 -11.51
CA LEU A 166 -14.29 -44.96 -11.76
C LEU A 166 -14.35 -44.15 -10.46
N ILE A 167 -15.12 -44.60 -9.46
CA ILE A 167 -15.17 -43.96 -8.13
C ILE A 167 -13.77 -43.93 -7.49
N LYS A 168 -13.08 -45.08 -7.45
CA LYS A 168 -11.71 -45.16 -6.91
C LYS A 168 -10.71 -44.28 -7.67
N LYS A 169 -10.88 -44.14 -8.99
CA LYS A 169 -10.03 -43.26 -9.80
C LYS A 169 -10.28 -41.79 -9.44
N LEU A 170 -11.53 -41.41 -9.24
CA LEU A 170 -11.94 -40.04 -8.89
C LEU A 170 -11.45 -39.65 -7.49
N GLU A 171 -11.53 -40.56 -6.50
CA GLU A 171 -11.01 -40.35 -5.14
C GLU A 171 -9.50 -40.16 -5.09
N LYS A 172 -8.76 -40.81 -5.99
CA LYS A 172 -7.29 -40.69 -6.09
C LYS A 172 -6.82 -39.51 -6.93
N THR A 173 -7.72 -38.80 -7.59
CA THR A 173 -7.35 -37.69 -8.47
C THR A 173 -7.13 -36.45 -7.61
N GLU A 174 -5.90 -35.99 -7.51
CA GLU A 174 -5.58 -34.70 -6.90
C GLU A 174 -6.19 -33.57 -7.74
N ARG A 175 -6.98 -32.73 -7.10
CA ARG A 175 -7.64 -31.61 -7.77
C ARG A 175 -6.65 -30.48 -7.94
N ILE A 176 -6.63 -29.90 -9.13
CA ILE A 176 -5.82 -28.72 -9.41
C ILE A 176 -6.44 -27.55 -8.66
N GLU A 177 -5.74 -27.05 -7.65
CA GLU A 177 -6.06 -25.80 -6.99
C GLU A 177 -5.45 -24.65 -7.80
N VAL A 178 -6.29 -23.68 -8.15
CA VAL A 178 -5.89 -22.43 -8.78
C VAL A 178 -6.41 -21.35 -7.88
N GLU A 179 -5.52 -20.48 -7.40
CA GLU A 179 -5.94 -19.28 -6.70
C GLU A 179 -6.83 -18.47 -7.62
N SER A 180 -8.09 -18.33 -7.21
CA SER A 180 -8.99 -17.39 -7.87
C SER A 180 -8.64 -16.01 -7.35
N ASP A 181 -7.63 -15.38 -7.94
CA ASP A 181 -7.32 -13.96 -7.76
C ASP A 181 -8.41 -13.07 -8.40
N SER A 182 -9.58 -13.63 -8.72
CA SER A 182 -10.76 -12.94 -9.22
C SER A 182 -11.44 -12.18 -8.10
N VAL A 183 -10.71 -11.27 -7.46
CA VAL A 183 -11.36 -10.08 -6.91
C VAL A 183 -11.95 -9.39 -8.13
N ALA A 184 -13.28 -9.31 -8.17
CA ALA A 184 -14.00 -8.65 -9.24
C ALA A 184 -13.32 -7.31 -9.51
N LYS A 185 -12.90 -7.07 -10.77
CA LYS A 185 -12.32 -5.81 -11.22
C LYS A 185 -13.41 -4.73 -11.22
N MET A 186 -13.95 -4.40 -10.05
CA MET A 186 -14.89 -3.31 -9.89
C MET A 186 -14.12 -2.01 -10.10
N LYS A 187 -14.52 -1.24 -11.10
CA LYS A 187 -13.94 0.08 -11.36
C LYS A 187 -14.52 1.05 -10.33
N LEU A 188 -13.82 1.22 -9.23
CA LEU A 188 -14.17 2.21 -8.21
C LEU A 188 -13.72 3.59 -8.69
N THR A 189 -14.65 4.54 -8.65
CA THR A 189 -14.41 5.95 -9.00
C THR A 189 -14.89 6.82 -7.85
N PHE A 190 -14.12 7.84 -7.51
CA PHE A 190 -14.52 8.82 -6.51
C PHE A 190 -15.80 9.55 -6.95
N PRO A 191 -16.85 9.56 -6.12
CA PRO A 191 -18.07 10.29 -6.43
C PRO A 191 -17.82 11.80 -6.32
N LEU A 192 -18.16 12.54 -7.38
CA LEU A 192 -18.18 14.00 -7.32
C LEU A 192 -19.53 14.45 -6.77
N SER A 193 -19.52 15.15 -5.63
CA SER A 193 -20.74 15.69 -5.02
C SER A 193 -21.31 16.86 -5.81
N VAL A 194 -20.45 17.83 -6.15
CA VAL A 194 -20.78 19.12 -6.76
C VAL A 194 -19.57 19.58 -7.57
N GLN A 195 -19.80 20.25 -8.70
CA GLN A 195 -18.73 20.87 -9.46
C GLN A 195 -18.26 22.15 -8.75
N PRO A 196 -16.97 22.24 -8.34
CA PRO A 196 -16.46 23.45 -7.71
C PRO A 196 -16.33 24.58 -8.74
N GLY A 197 -16.16 25.80 -8.24
CA GLY A 197 -15.81 26.98 -9.04
C GLY A 197 -14.49 26.81 -9.82
N LYS A 198 -14.08 27.85 -10.55
CA LYS A 198 -12.82 27.82 -11.32
C LYS A 198 -11.59 27.61 -10.43
N TRP A 199 -11.58 28.28 -9.28
CA TRP A 199 -10.55 28.19 -8.26
C TRP A 199 -11.02 27.30 -7.12
N VAL A 200 -10.12 26.48 -6.58
CA VAL A 200 -10.40 25.50 -5.51
C VAL A 200 -9.74 25.90 -4.21
N LEU A 201 -8.48 26.33 -4.26
CA LEU A 201 -7.71 26.75 -3.09
C LEU A 201 -6.86 27.97 -3.47
N GLU A 202 -6.81 28.96 -2.58
CA GLU A 202 -5.93 30.12 -2.69
C GLU A 202 -5.17 30.29 -1.38
N LEU A 203 -3.85 30.35 -1.49
CA LEU A 203 -2.91 30.57 -0.41
C LEU A 203 -2.22 31.90 -0.66
N GLU A 204 -2.28 32.82 0.29
CA GLU A 204 -1.57 34.10 0.20
C GLU A 204 -0.66 34.29 1.41
N GLY A 205 0.64 34.40 1.17
CA GLY A 205 1.62 34.64 2.22
C GLY A 205 1.66 33.56 3.30
N LEU A 206 1.23 32.33 2.99
CA LEU A 206 1.06 31.28 3.98
C LEU A 206 2.41 30.91 4.64
N GLY A 207 2.42 30.85 5.97
CA GLY A 207 3.62 30.56 6.74
C GLY A 207 3.34 29.81 8.05
N LYS A 208 4.32 29.03 8.50
CA LYS A 208 4.27 28.33 9.79
C LYS A 208 5.64 28.28 10.45
N SER A 209 5.64 28.56 11.74
CA SER A 209 6.79 28.39 12.64
C SER A 209 6.35 27.66 13.92
N TYR A 210 7.24 26.85 14.48
CA TYR A 210 7.11 26.29 15.82
C TYR A 210 8.28 26.79 16.66
N GLY A 211 7.99 27.73 17.58
CA GLY A 211 9.04 28.49 18.26
C GLY A 211 9.92 29.22 17.24
N GLU A 212 11.23 29.01 17.31
CA GLU A 212 12.20 29.61 16.37
C GLU A 212 12.31 28.83 15.05
N LYS A 213 11.84 27.58 14.99
CA LYS A 213 11.92 26.75 13.80
C LYS A 213 10.86 27.18 12.78
N LYS A 214 11.29 27.90 11.74
CA LYS A 214 10.47 28.23 10.56
C LYS A 214 10.38 27.01 9.65
N LEU A 215 9.18 26.52 9.39
CA LEU A 215 8.95 25.41 8.46
C LEU A 215 8.76 25.91 7.03
N PHE A 216 7.93 26.95 6.86
CA PHE A 216 7.70 27.61 5.58
C PHE A 216 7.20 29.03 5.77
N LYS A 217 7.40 29.89 4.77
CA LYS A 217 7.03 31.32 4.79
C LYS A 217 6.65 31.76 3.38
N GLU A 218 5.71 32.70 3.28
CA GLU A 218 5.34 33.40 2.04
C GLU A 218 4.92 32.47 0.89
N ILE A 219 4.25 31.36 1.21
CA ILE A 219 3.68 30.49 0.19
C ILE A 219 2.50 31.21 -0.48
N GLY A 220 2.61 31.45 -1.78
CA GLY A 220 1.56 31.97 -2.65
C GLY A 220 1.19 30.95 -3.71
N ILE A 221 0.01 30.33 -3.62
CA ILE A 221 -0.44 29.28 -4.56
C ILE A 221 -1.93 29.44 -4.82
N THR A 222 -2.32 29.45 -6.09
CA THR A 222 -3.72 29.35 -6.51
C THR A 222 -3.92 28.04 -7.26
N VAL A 223 -4.84 27.20 -6.78
CA VAL A 223 -5.15 25.88 -7.33
C VAL A 223 -6.43 25.94 -8.13
N GLY A 224 -6.35 25.54 -9.39
CA GLY A 224 -7.48 25.43 -10.30
C GLY A 224 -8.30 24.14 -10.13
N ARG A 225 -9.53 24.16 -10.63
CA ARG A 225 -10.38 22.96 -10.72
C ARG A 225 -9.76 21.90 -11.64
N GLY A 226 -9.68 20.67 -11.14
CA GLY A 226 -9.17 19.51 -11.87
C GLY A 226 -7.65 19.35 -11.79
N GLU A 227 -6.95 20.25 -11.10
CA GLU A 227 -5.50 20.15 -10.92
C GLU A 227 -5.12 18.97 -10.02
N LYS A 228 -4.00 18.34 -10.37
CA LYS A 228 -3.44 17.18 -9.68
C LYS A 228 -2.06 17.60 -9.17
N ILE A 229 -1.91 17.74 -7.86
CA ILE A 229 -0.72 18.32 -7.25
C ILE A 229 -0.01 17.25 -6.42
N ALA A 230 1.29 17.12 -6.60
CA ALA A 230 2.15 16.29 -5.77
C ALA A 230 3.07 17.18 -4.91
N LEU A 231 3.10 16.95 -3.60
CA LEU A 231 3.97 17.64 -2.66
C LEU A 231 5.20 16.79 -2.37
N LEU A 232 6.32 17.14 -3.00
CA LEU A 232 7.58 16.42 -2.84
C LEU A 232 8.50 17.13 -1.85
N GLY A 233 9.29 16.34 -1.12
CA GLY A 233 10.36 16.85 -0.27
C GLY A 233 10.79 15.84 0.79
N PRO A 234 11.92 16.08 1.47
CA PRO A 234 12.39 15.24 2.57
C PRO A 234 11.36 15.13 3.69
N ASN A 235 11.45 14.09 4.51
CA ASN A 235 10.63 14.00 5.71
C ASN A 235 11.02 15.07 6.73
N GLY A 236 10.02 15.58 7.46
CA GLY A 236 10.24 16.66 8.45
C GLY A 236 10.36 18.07 7.88
N VAL A 237 10.30 18.28 6.56
CA VAL A 237 10.30 19.62 5.94
C VAL A 237 9.00 20.40 6.19
N GLY A 238 7.92 19.71 6.57
CA GLY A 238 6.63 20.32 6.91
C GLY A 238 5.50 20.03 5.93
N LYS A 239 5.58 18.97 5.10
CA LYS A 239 4.52 18.57 4.14
C LYS A 239 3.16 18.38 4.83
N SER A 240 3.08 17.49 5.82
CA SER A 240 1.85 17.27 6.60
C SER A 240 1.43 18.52 7.39
N THR A 241 2.37 19.36 7.80
CA THR A 241 2.06 20.65 8.43
C THR A 241 1.41 21.62 7.45
N LEU A 242 1.88 21.68 6.19
CA LEU A 242 1.26 22.46 5.13
C LEU A 242 -0.17 21.97 4.86
N LEU A 243 -0.37 20.65 4.76
CA LEU A 243 -1.71 20.07 4.61
C LEU A 243 -2.65 20.44 5.76
N LYS A 244 -2.18 20.34 7.01
CA LYS A 244 -2.96 20.74 8.19
C LYS A 244 -3.26 22.24 8.24
N ALA A 245 -2.34 23.07 7.76
CA ALA A 245 -2.57 24.52 7.61
C ALA A 245 -3.65 24.80 6.56
N ILE A 246 -3.61 24.11 5.41
CA ILE A 246 -4.66 24.18 4.37
C ILE A 246 -6.01 23.77 4.98
N MET A 247 -6.05 22.67 5.72
CA MET A 247 -7.24 22.18 6.42
C MET A 247 -7.73 23.11 7.55
N LYS A 248 -6.97 24.15 7.90
CA LYS A 248 -7.25 25.07 9.02
C LYS A 248 -7.31 24.37 10.39
N GLU A 249 -6.59 23.27 10.55
CA GLU A 249 -6.53 22.48 11.80
C GLU A 249 -5.44 22.96 12.77
N ILE A 250 -4.53 23.83 12.30
CA ILE A 250 -3.44 24.40 13.09
C ILE A 250 -3.35 25.90 12.84
N ASP A 251 -2.72 26.65 13.74
CA ASP A 251 -2.45 28.07 13.51
C ASP A 251 -1.48 28.26 12.34
N TYR A 252 -1.61 29.34 11.58
CA TYR A 252 -0.71 29.74 10.49
C TYR A 252 -0.73 31.26 10.31
N SER A 253 0.28 31.80 9.62
CA SER A 253 0.28 33.18 9.12
C SER A 253 -0.17 33.21 7.66
N GLY A 254 -0.70 34.34 7.19
CA GLY A 254 -1.22 34.48 5.82
C GLY A 254 -2.69 34.05 5.70
N ILE A 255 -3.13 33.78 4.47
CA ILE A 255 -4.53 33.52 4.14
C ILE A 255 -4.66 32.16 3.46
N VAL A 256 -5.70 31.41 3.84
CA VAL A 256 -6.14 30.16 3.20
C VAL A 256 -7.61 30.29 2.85
N GLU A 257 -7.93 30.40 1.56
CA GLU A 257 -9.29 30.52 1.06
C GLU A 257 -9.69 29.35 0.16
N TYR A 258 -10.89 28.85 0.37
CA TYR A 258 -11.49 27.82 -0.47
C TYR A 258 -12.45 28.48 -1.45
N GLY A 259 -12.42 28.01 -2.70
CA GLY A 259 -13.33 28.48 -3.73
C GLY A 259 -14.79 28.08 -3.51
N HIS A 260 -15.67 28.57 -4.37
CA HIS A 260 -17.09 28.29 -4.30
C HIS A 260 -17.41 26.79 -4.48
N ASN A 261 -18.29 26.26 -3.62
CA ASN A 261 -18.71 24.85 -3.59
C ASN A 261 -17.57 23.83 -3.45
N VAL A 262 -16.48 24.20 -2.76
CA VAL A 262 -15.38 23.27 -2.48
C VAL A 262 -15.70 22.44 -1.24
N ASN A 263 -15.72 21.12 -1.41
CA ASN A 263 -15.88 20.13 -0.35
C ASN A 263 -14.56 19.36 -0.22
N VAL A 264 -13.86 19.61 0.88
CA VAL A 264 -12.54 19.04 1.15
C VAL A 264 -12.67 17.77 1.96
N THR A 265 -11.98 16.71 1.52
CA THR A 265 -11.77 15.49 2.32
C THR A 265 -10.29 15.29 2.55
N TYR A 266 -9.90 15.16 3.82
CA TYR A 266 -8.54 14.86 4.23
C TYR A 266 -8.39 13.38 4.57
N PHE A 267 -7.40 12.73 3.98
CA PHE A 267 -6.96 11.40 4.33
C PHE A 267 -5.61 11.49 5.02
N ALA A 268 -5.64 11.42 6.35
CA ALA A 268 -4.46 11.47 7.18
C ALA A 268 -3.73 10.12 7.20
N GLN A 269 -2.43 10.16 7.51
CA GLN A 269 -1.60 8.96 7.68
C GLN A 269 -2.15 8.01 8.77
N ASP A 270 -2.80 8.54 9.80
CA ASP A 270 -3.36 7.81 10.95
C ASP A 270 -4.87 7.48 10.79
N GLN A 271 -5.42 7.59 9.58
CA GLN A 271 -6.87 7.44 9.37
C GLN A 271 -7.39 6.06 9.82
N ALA A 272 -6.59 5.01 9.66
CA ALA A 272 -6.94 3.66 10.10
C ALA A 272 -7.08 3.55 11.64
N GLU A 273 -6.37 4.38 12.39
CA GLU A 273 -6.44 4.41 13.87
C GLU A 273 -7.64 5.20 14.38
N LYS A 274 -8.17 6.12 13.56
CA LYS A 274 -9.35 6.95 13.86
C LYS A 274 -10.68 6.27 13.57
N LEU A 275 -10.67 5.05 13.02
CA LEU A 275 -11.90 4.29 12.78
C LEU A 275 -12.64 4.01 14.09
N ASP A 276 -13.97 4.11 14.06
CA ASP A 276 -14.81 3.81 15.21
C ASP A 276 -14.82 2.30 15.48
N VAL A 277 -14.07 1.90 16.51
CA VAL A 277 -13.89 0.49 16.92
C VAL A 277 -15.19 -0.21 17.30
N SER A 278 -16.27 0.54 17.60
CA SER A 278 -17.55 0.00 18.02
C SER A 278 -18.42 -0.48 16.85
N LYS A 279 -18.19 0.06 15.64
CA LYS A 279 -18.97 -0.20 14.43
C LYS A 279 -18.53 -1.46 13.72
N THR A 280 -19.41 -2.00 12.88
CA THR A 280 -19.06 -3.06 11.94
C THR A 280 -18.37 -2.50 10.71
N VAL A 281 -17.68 -3.35 9.94
CA VAL A 281 -17.12 -3.00 8.63
C VAL A 281 -18.19 -2.38 7.73
N PHE A 282 -19.40 -2.98 7.68
CA PHE A 282 -20.51 -2.48 6.89
C PHE A 282 -21.02 -1.11 7.36
N ASP A 283 -21.29 -0.95 8.65
CA ASP A 283 -21.82 0.32 9.20
C ASP A 283 -20.84 1.48 8.96
N THR A 284 -19.55 1.19 9.10
CA THR A 284 -18.45 2.15 8.90
C THR A 284 -18.44 2.76 7.49
N VAL A 285 -18.85 2.00 6.47
CA VAL A 285 -18.93 2.49 5.08
C VAL A 285 -20.31 2.98 4.70
N ASP A 286 -21.39 2.42 5.27
CA ASP A 286 -22.76 2.86 4.99
C ASP A 286 -22.98 4.31 5.45
N ASP A 287 -22.46 4.68 6.63
CA ASP A 287 -22.59 6.03 7.19
C ASP A 287 -22.06 7.13 6.25
N ILE A 288 -21.05 6.81 5.44
CA ILE A 288 -20.39 7.76 4.53
C ILE A 288 -21.01 7.71 3.14
N ALA A 289 -21.38 6.52 2.67
CA ALA A 289 -21.88 6.33 1.32
C ALA A 289 -23.19 7.10 1.09
N LYS A 290 -23.25 7.82 -0.03
CA LYS A 290 -24.44 8.55 -0.48
C LYS A 290 -24.88 8.10 -1.86
N GLY A 291 -26.17 8.24 -2.16
CA GLY A 291 -26.72 8.00 -3.49
C GLY A 291 -26.66 6.53 -3.91
N GLU A 292 -26.37 6.29 -5.20
CA GLU A 292 -26.43 4.95 -5.81
C GLU A 292 -25.38 3.98 -5.26
N MET A 293 -24.23 4.48 -4.79
CA MET A 293 -23.15 3.67 -4.21
C MET A 293 -23.59 2.85 -2.99
N ARG A 294 -24.65 3.28 -2.28
CA ARG A 294 -25.24 2.51 -1.17
C ARG A 294 -25.77 1.15 -1.60
N LYS A 295 -26.24 1.00 -2.84
CA LYS A 295 -26.79 -0.27 -3.36
C LYS A 295 -25.71 -1.34 -3.55
N ASP A 296 -24.47 -0.90 -3.79
CA ASP A 296 -23.36 -1.77 -4.15
C ASP A 296 -22.33 -1.95 -3.02
N LEU A 297 -22.62 -1.48 -1.79
CA LEU A 297 -21.66 -1.50 -0.67
C LEU A 297 -21.01 -2.85 -0.41
N ARG A 298 -21.78 -3.94 -0.46
CA ARG A 298 -21.22 -5.30 -0.28
C ARG A 298 -20.26 -5.69 -1.41
N SER A 299 -20.54 -5.26 -2.64
CA SER A 299 -19.65 -5.48 -3.79
C SER A 299 -18.35 -4.66 -3.66
N ILE A 300 -18.48 -3.42 -3.19
CA ILE A 300 -17.36 -2.51 -2.96
C ILE A 300 -16.46 -3.07 -1.84
N LEU A 301 -17.04 -3.46 -0.70
CA LEU A 301 -16.34 -4.14 0.40
C LEU A 301 -15.65 -5.43 -0.06
N GLY A 302 -16.31 -6.23 -0.92
CA GLY A 302 -15.72 -7.42 -1.52
C GLY A 302 -14.46 -7.12 -2.36
N THR A 303 -14.38 -5.94 -2.98
CA THR A 303 -13.17 -5.50 -3.71
C THR A 303 -11.99 -5.25 -2.76
N PHE A 304 -12.26 -4.95 -1.49
CA PHE A 304 -11.28 -4.76 -0.42
C PHE A 304 -11.08 -6.02 0.45
N LEU A 305 -11.47 -7.20 -0.06
CA LEU A 305 -11.38 -8.49 0.62
C LEU A 305 -12.25 -8.61 1.88
N PHE A 306 -13.30 -7.78 2.01
CA PHE A 306 -14.32 -7.96 3.03
C PHE A 306 -15.52 -8.69 2.41
N SER A 307 -15.65 -9.98 2.68
CA SER A 307 -16.68 -10.83 2.08
C SER A 307 -17.37 -11.72 3.11
N GLY A 308 -18.58 -12.21 2.79
CA GLY A 308 -19.33 -13.08 3.70
C GLY A 308 -19.54 -12.44 5.07
N GLU A 309 -19.10 -13.12 6.13
CA GLU A 309 -19.22 -12.67 7.52
C GLU A 309 -18.25 -11.54 7.89
N ASP A 310 -17.24 -11.26 7.05
CA ASP A 310 -16.25 -10.21 7.33
C ASP A 310 -16.88 -8.81 7.39
N VAL A 311 -17.98 -8.59 6.67
CA VAL A 311 -18.68 -7.30 6.64
C VAL A 311 -19.38 -6.98 7.97
N ASP A 312 -19.68 -8.01 8.76
CA ASP A 312 -20.35 -7.90 10.05
C ASP A 312 -19.34 -7.88 11.23
N LYS A 313 -18.04 -8.05 10.95
CA LYS A 313 -16.98 -7.94 11.96
C LYS A 313 -16.92 -6.51 12.50
N LYS A 314 -16.65 -6.40 13.80
CA LYS A 314 -16.35 -5.10 14.44
C LYS A 314 -14.97 -4.60 14.03
N VAL A 315 -14.83 -3.29 13.89
CA VAL A 315 -13.55 -2.64 13.59
C VAL A 315 -12.49 -2.98 14.66
N SER A 316 -12.90 -3.19 15.91
CA SER A 316 -12.00 -3.58 17.01
C SER A 316 -11.26 -4.91 16.82
N VAL A 317 -11.78 -5.83 16.01
CA VAL A 317 -11.14 -7.15 15.78
C VAL A 317 -10.32 -7.21 14.49
N LEU A 318 -10.29 -6.11 13.72
CA LEU A 318 -9.55 -6.03 12.47
C LEU A 318 -8.05 -5.87 12.72
N SER A 319 -7.26 -6.58 11.92
CA SER A 319 -5.81 -6.35 11.81
C SER A 319 -5.50 -4.92 11.32
N GLY A 320 -4.24 -4.48 11.47
CA GLY A 320 -3.81 -3.17 10.95
C GLY A 320 -4.01 -3.03 9.44
N GLY A 321 -3.71 -4.08 8.67
CA GLY A 321 -3.93 -4.11 7.22
C GLY A 321 -5.41 -4.03 6.84
N GLU A 322 -6.29 -4.77 7.54
CA GLU A 322 -7.74 -4.67 7.34
C GLU A 322 -8.27 -3.27 7.68
N ARG A 323 -7.85 -2.68 8.80
CA ARG A 323 -8.23 -1.30 9.15
C ARG A 323 -7.81 -0.30 8.07
N THR A 324 -6.63 -0.48 7.49
CA THR A 324 -6.14 0.38 6.41
C THR A 324 -6.98 0.22 5.14
N ARG A 325 -7.34 -1.02 4.75
CA ARG A 325 -8.26 -1.27 3.63
C ARG A 325 -9.65 -0.67 3.86
N LEU A 326 -10.16 -0.74 5.09
CA LEU A 326 -11.45 -0.15 5.45
C LEU A 326 -11.41 1.38 5.39
N ALA A 327 -10.35 2.01 5.90
CA ALA A 327 -10.15 3.45 5.79
C ALA A 327 -10.06 3.92 4.33
N LEU A 328 -9.37 3.16 3.47
CA LEU A 328 -9.34 3.41 2.03
C LEU A 328 -10.72 3.27 1.38
N CYS A 329 -11.52 2.28 1.80
CA CYS A 329 -12.90 2.14 1.34
C CYS A 329 -13.75 3.37 1.71
N GLN A 330 -13.64 3.86 2.95
CA GLN A 330 -14.32 5.09 3.38
C GLN A 330 -13.90 6.30 2.52
N LEU A 331 -12.60 6.43 2.23
CA LEU A 331 -12.07 7.49 1.38
C LEU A 331 -12.70 7.46 -0.02
N LEU A 332 -12.76 6.28 -0.66
CA LEU A 332 -13.32 6.14 -2.01
C LEU A 332 -14.84 6.41 -2.07
N LEU A 333 -15.54 6.23 -0.96
CA LEU A 333 -16.97 6.50 -0.85
C LEU A 333 -17.29 7.94 -0.48
N SER A 334 -16.30 8.70 -0.01
CA SER A 334 -16.47 10.08 0.44
C SER A 334 -16.77 11.01 -0.74
N PRO A 335 -17.94 11.68 -0.75
CA PRO A 335 -18.37 12.54 -1.85
C PRO A 335 -17.66 13.90 -1.73
N SER A 336 -16.49 14.03 -2.37
CA SER A 336 -15.64 15.21 -2.28
C SER A 336 -15.14 15.65 -3.65
N ASN A 337 -14.87 16.95 -3.81
CA ASN A 337 -14.34 17.52 -5.05
C ASN A 337 -12.93 18.12 -4.89
N PHE A 338 -12.43 18.18 -3.65
CA PHE A 338 -11.02 18.43 -3.35
C PHE A 338 -10.51 17.38 -2.35
N LEU A 339 -9.58 16.52 -2.79
CA LEU A 339 -8.95 15.51 -1.94
C LEU A 339 -7.58 15.99 -1.45
N ILE A 340 -7.30 15.81 -0.17
CA ILE A 340 -5.97 15.99 0.40
C ILE A 340 -5.52 14.64 0.97
N LEU A 341 -4.41 14.12 0.44
CA LEU A 341 -3.93 12.76 0.74
C LEU A 341 -2.52 12.84 1.32
N ASP A 342 -2.36 12.48 2.59
CA ASP A 342 -1.08 12.51 3.29
C ASP A 342 -0.49 11.10 3.36
N GLU A 343 0.49 10.81 2.49
CA GLU A 343 1.12 9.50 2.34
C GLU A 343 0.09 8.33 2.23
N PRO A 344 -0.90 8.42 1.32
CA PRO A 344 -2.06 7.52 1.30
C PRO A 344 -1.72 6.08 0.89
N THR A 345 -0.49 5.85 0.42
CA THR A 345 0.02 4.54 0.00
C THR A 345 0.75 3.79 1.11
N ASN A 346 1.03 4.45 2.24
CA ASN A 346 1.66 3.80 3.38
C ASN A 346 0.78 2.67 3.91
N HIS A 347 1.41 1.55 4.26
CA HIS A 347 0.76 0.37 4.82
C HIS A 347 -0.34 -0.26 3.94
N LEU A 348 -0.48 0.18 2.68
CA LEU A 348 -1.34 -0.46 1.69
C LEU A 348 -0.62 -1.63 1.02
N ASP A 349 -1.33 -2.74 0.89
CA ASP A 349 -0.92 -3.82 0.01
C ASP A 349 -0.92 -3.40 -1.47
N ILE A 350 -0.23 -4.19 -2.29
CA ILE A 350 -0.06 -3.93 -3.71
C ILE A 350 -1.41 -3.81 -4.45
N GLN A 351 -2.43 -4.56 -4.04
CA GLN A 351 -3.75 -4.54 -4.67
C GLN A 351 -4.50 -3.24 -4.35
N SER A 352 -4.48 -2.82 -3.09
CA SER A 352 -5.11 -1.59 -2.60
C SER A 352 -4.46 -0.35 -3.22
N LYS A 353 -3.13 -0.34 -3.35
CA LYS A 353 -2.40 0.73 -4.08
C LYS A 353 -2.88 0.86 -5.52
N ASP A 354 -3.09 -0.26 -6.23
CA ASP A 354 -3.58 -0.26 -7.61
C ASP A 354 -5.02 0.25 -7.73
N VAL A 355 -5.89 -0.08 -6.76
CA VAL A 355 -7.27 0.42 -6.71
C VAL A 355 -7.26 1.95 -6.52
N LEU A 356 -6.52 2.45 -5.53
CA LEU A 356 -6.38 3.89 -5.29
C LEU A 356 -5.81 4.62 -6.51
N LYS A 357 -4.75 4.08 -7.13
CA LYS A 357 -4.14 4.65 -8.34
C LYS A 357 -5.16 4.79 -9.47
N LYS A 358 -5.93 3.73 -9.77
CA LYS A 358 -6.95 3.76 -10.83
C LYS A 358 -8.08 4.74 -10.50
N ALA A 359 -8.51 4.78 -9.23
CA ALA A 359 -9.53 5.74 -8.79
C ALA A 359 -9.05 7.18 -8.99
N LEU A 360 -7.83 7.52 -8.57
CA LEU A 360 -7.24 8.85 -8.73
C LEU A 360 -7.02 9.24 -10.20
N GLN A 361 -6.60 8.31 -11.05
CA GLN A 361 -6.46 8.54 -12.49
C GLN A 361 -7.79 8.90 -13.17
N SER A 362 -8.89 8.31 -12.71
CA SER A 362 -10.24 8.59 -13.23
C SER A 362 -10.95 9.75 -12.52
N TYR A 363 -10.40 10.25 -11.42
CA TYR A 363 -11.03 11.27 -10.61
C TYR A 363 -11.01 12.62 -11.32
N GLN A 364 -12.18 13.25 -11.44
CA GLN A 364 -12.35 14.52 -12.13
C GLN A 364 -12.19 15.75 -11.21
N GLY A 365 -12.14 15.57 -9.89
CA GLY A 365 -11.93 16.65 -8.93
C GLY A 365 -10.47 17.11 -8.85
N THR A 366 -10.18 17.99 -7.90
CA THR A 366 -8.80 18.43 -7.59
C THR A 366 -8.23 17.54 -6.50
N PHE A 367 -6.92 17.24 -6.52
CA PHE A 367 -6.29 16.63 -5.35
C PHE A 367 -4.87 17.12 -5.12
N VAL A 368 -4.47 17.08 -3.85
CA VAL A 368 -3.08 17.21 -3.40
C VAL A 368 -2.68 15.88 -2.76
N VAL A 369 -1.55 15.31 -3.18
CA VAL A 369 -0.98 14.10 -2.59
C VAL A 369 0.45 14.37 -2.13
N VAL A 370 0.80 13.84 -0.95
CA VAL A 370 2.18 13.79 -0.44
C VAL A 370 2.82 12.48 -0.84
#